data_AF-A0A9P1MKS5-F1
#
_entry.id   AF-A0A9P1MKS5-F1
#
_cell.length_a   1.000
_cell.length_b   1.000
_cell.length_c   1.000
_cell.angle_alpha   90.00
_cell.angle_beta   90.00
_cell.angle_gamma   90.00
#
_symmetry.space_group_name_H-M   'P 1'
#
loop_
_entity.id
_entity.type
_entity.pdbx_description
1 polymer ?
#
loop_
_entity_poly.entity_id
_entity_poly.type
_entity_poly.pdbx_seq_one_letter_code
_entity_poly.pdbx_strand_id
1 'polypeptide(L)'
;MTDAYNQKVIGKIRCLSNCGITYQGRLEEQIARAKEIDNALSADLWKHKVREYKSCVARQFVPTDKGELGFMKAETVMKDTILSNWEYICTKPELELVKTQAEVLGRQSKRSLYKDYLSIAKDKVDKPIKALRSDLKRDAKDNETKEWKLRTTSSSILNEEICLKDSFLWMRRGHLGKETVRIIMGCQEGHLFTNSKAKTSRKTSNMCRKCSQYRETEDHILTGCSFWRNLLMVSRHDNIVQYISHEIIKLCGMIFDKKTKVYENEEYHVSVDLPVRTQAQLMYNKPDIVWIEKMKKKIFVIEISVTGVKRLQIQEKRERQKYEVNGNHPEDDLTNCVRGNNLIMALKK
;
A
#
# COMPACT_ATOMS: atom_id res chain seq x y z
N MET A 1 15.74 -1.67 -5.57
CA MET A 1 15.60 -2.75 -6.59
C MET A 1 14.74 -2.28 -7.75
N THR A 2 13.50 -1.84 -7.47
CA THR A 2 12.59 -1.28 -8.47
C THR A 2 13.23 -0.19 -9.31
N ASP A 3 13.88 0.80 -8.68
CA ASP A 3 14.53 1.91 -9.41
C ASP A 3 15.62 1.42 -10.36
N ALA A 4 16.45 0.45 -9.93
CA ALA A 4 17.50 -0.12 -10.76
C ALA A 4 16.92 -0.86 -11.98
N TYR A 5 15.82 -1.61 -11.82
CA TYR A 5 15.11 -2.23 -12.95
C TYR A 5 14.52 -1.16 -13.89
N ASN A 6 13.79 -0.20 -13.31
CA ASN A 6 13.13 0.90 -13.99
C ASN A 6 14.11 1.80 -14.76
N GLN A 7 15.36 1.90 -14.31
CA GLN A 7 16.42 2.64 -15.01
C GLN A 7 17.13 1.76 -16.04
N LYS A 8 17.63 0.58 -15.63
CA LYS A 8 18.54 -0.23 -16.46
C LYS A 8 17.81 -1.09 -17.49
N VAL A 9 16.79 -1.84 -17.06
CA VAL A 9 16.09 -2.79 -17.93
C VAL A 9 15.09 -2.05 -18.81
N ILE A 10 14.26 -1.22 -18.18
CA ILE A 10 13.26 -0.44 -18.90
C ILE A 10 13.92 0.62 -19.80
N GLY A 11 15.05 1.21 -19.39
CA GLY A 11 15.84 2.07 -20.26
C GLY A 11 16.30 1.37 -21.53
N LYS A 12 16.76 0.12 -21.42
CA LYS A 12 17.13 -0.70 -22.59
C LYS A 12 15.92 -1.05 -23.45
N ILE A 13 14.75 -1.35 -22.87
CA ILE A 13 13.52 -1.61 -23.64
C ILE A 13 13.11 -0.37 -24.45
N ARG A 14 13.21 0.83 -23.88
CA ARG A 14 12.97 2.08 -24.62
C ARG A 14 13.93 2.23 -25.78
N CYS A 15 15.23 1.99 -25.54
CA CYS A 15 16.25 2.04 -26.58
C CYS A 15 15.95 1.04 -27.72
N LEU A 16 15.68 -0.22 -27.38
CA LEU A 16 15.33 -1.26 -28.35
C LEU A 16 14.03 -0.94 -29.11
N SER A 17 13.04 -0.32 -28.46
CA SER A 17 11.81 0.10 -29.12
C SER A 17 12.03 1.26 -30.08
N ASN A 18 12.97 2.17 -29.79
CA ASN A 18 13.38 3.24 -30.69
C ASN A 18 14.14 2.71 -31.90
N CYS A 19 15.08 1.78 -31.68
CA CYS A 19 15.79 1.10 -32.76
C CYS A 19 14.89 0.13 -33.54
N GLY A 20 13.82 -0.38 -32.91
CA GLY A 20 12.93 -1.41 -33.44
C GLY A 20 12.00 -0.97 -34.56
N ILE A 21 11.89 0.33 -34.83
CA ILE A 21 11.19 0.87 -36.01
C ILE A 21 11.84 0.36 -37.31
N THR A 22 13.10 -0.08 -37.25
CA THR A 22 13.83 -0.70 -38.37
C THR A 22 14.02 -2.23 -38.24
N TYR A 23 13.55 -2.89 -37.16
CA TYR A 23 13.84 -4.31 -36.88
C TYR A 23 12.65 -5.24 -37.23
N GLN A 24 12.95 -6.38 -37.86
CA GLN A 24 12.01 -7.42 -38.33
C GLN A 24 11.06 -7.92 -37.23
N GLY A 25 9.78 -8.11 -37.58
CA GLY A 25 8.71 -8.70 -36.76
C GLY A 25 7.38 -7.96 -36.89
N ARG A 26 6.26 -8.52 -36.40
CA ARG A 26 4.99 -7.78 -36.25
C ARG A 26 4.95 -7.08 -34.89
N LEU A 27 4.19 -5.97 -34.74
CA LEU A 27 4.02 -5.31 -33.44
C LEU A 27 3.54 -6.28 -32.35
N GLU A 28 2.65 -7.20 -32.72
CA GLU A 28 2.14 -8.24 -31.82
C GLU A 28 3.24 -9.13 -31.25
N GLU A 29 4.21 -9.53 -32.06
CA GLU A 29 5.36 -10.33 -31.63
C GLU A 29 6.26 -9.54 -30.67
N GLN A 30 6.43 -8.25 -30.93
CA GLN A 30 7.21 -7.39 -30.04
C GLN A 30 6.52 -7.17 -28.69
N ILE A 31 5.19 -6.96 -28.70
CA ILE A 31 4.38 -6.90 -27.47
C ILE A 31 4.43 -8.25 -26.73
N ALA A 32 4.40 -9.38 -27.44
CA ALA A 32 4.53 -10.70 -26.83
C ALA A 32 5.88 -10.87 -26.12
N ARG A 33 6.98 -10.48 -26.74
CA ARG A 33 8.31 -10.46 -26.10
C ARG A 33 8.37 -9.52 -24.89
N ALA A 34 7.72 -8.36 -24.96
CA ALA A 34 7.65 -7.47 -23.80
C ALA A 34 6.91 -8.13 -22.62
N LYS A 35 5.83 -8.88 -22.90
CA LYS A 35 5.13 -9.67 -21.88
C LYS A 35 5.98 -10.81 -21.32
N GLU A 36 6.82 -11.44 -22.13
CA GLU A 36 7.78 -12.44 -21.65
C GLU A 36 8.77 -11.84 -20.63
N ILE A 37 9.22 -10.59 -20.85
CA ILE A 37 10.06 -9.87 -19.88
C ILE A 37 9.30 -9.60 -18.58
N ASP A 38 8.03 -9.18 -18.66
CA ASP A 38 7.16 -8.97 -17.49
C ASP A 38 6.96 -10.28 -16.69
N ASN A 39 6.82 -11.41 -17.39
CA ASN A 39 6.72 -12.74 -16.78
C ASN A 39 8.05 -13.20 -16.16
N ALA A 40 9.18 -12.96 -16.85
CA ALA A 40 10.51 -13.29 -16.35
C ALA A 40 10.85 -12.49 -15.08
N LEU A 41 10.51 -11.19 -15.05
CA LEU A 41 10.62 -10.37 -13.85
C LEU A 41 9.86 -11.01 -12.68
N SER A 42 8.61 -11.43 -12.91
CA SER A 42 7.79 -12.08 -11.89
C SER A 42 8.44 -13.34 -11.33
N ALA A 43 9.01 -14.16 -12.22
CA ALA A 43 9.70 -15.39 -11.85
C ALA A 43 10.98 -15.12 -11.06
N ASP A 44 11.78 -14.12 -11.47
CA ASP A 44 13.00 -13.72 -10.77
C ASP A 44 12.72 -13.13 -9.39
N LEU A 45 11.68 -12.29 -9.25
CA LEU A 45 11.27 -11.76 -7.95
C LEU A 45 10.91 -12.88 -6.97
N TRP A 46 10.28 -13.94 -7.45
CA TRP A 46 10.03 -15.14 -6.64
C TRP A 46 11.34 -15.89 -6.32
N LYS A 47 12.13 -16.22 -7.35
CA LYS A 47 13.39 -16.97 -7.22
C LYS A 47 14.37 -16.31 -6.24
N HIS A 48 14.45 -14.99 -6.26
CA HIS A 48 15.35 -14.20 -5.43
C HIS A 48 14.75 -13.74 -4.09
N LYS A 49 13.61 -14.31 -3.68
CA LYS A 49 12.93 -14.08 -2.40
C LYS A 49 12.53 -12.62 -2.17
N VAL A 50 12.05 -11.95 -3.21
CA VAL A 50 11.47 -10.59 -3.14
C VAL A 50 9.95 -10.64 -3.03
N ARG A 51 9.32 -11.68 -3.58
CA ARG A 51 7.87 -11.91 -3.53
C ARG A 51 7.56 -13.35 -3.12
N GLU A 52 6.42 -13.57 -2.47
CA GLU A 52 5.89 -14.92 -2.34
C GLU A 52 5.40 -15.47 -3.69
N TYR A 53 5.49 -16.78 -3.87
CA TYR A 53 5.09 -17.44 -5.12
C TYR A 53 3.62 -17.15 -5.48
N LYS A 54 2.73 -17.28 -4.50
CA LYS A 54 1.28 -17.14 -4.67
C LYS A 54 0.77 -15.70 -4.61
N SER A 55 1.66 -14.75 -4.32
CA SER A 55 1.31 -13.33 -4.31
C SER A 55 0.74 -12.84 -5.63
N CYS A 56 -0.06 -11.79 -5.54
CA CYS A 56 -0.69 -11.20 -6.73
C CYS A 56 0.40 -10.63 -7.66
N VAL A 57 0.43 -11.06 -8.92
CA VAL A 57 1.43 -10.59 -9.89
C VAL A 57 1.18 -9.14 -10.28
N ALA A 58 -0.10 -8.76 -10.44
CA ALA A 58 -0.47 -7.36 -10.67
C ALA A 58 0.12 -6.44 -9.60
N ARG A 59 0.32 -6.99 -8.39
CA ARG A 59 0.86 -6.26 -7.24
C ARG A 59 2.33 -5.78 -7.35
N GLN A 60 3.02 -6.16 -8.41
CA GLN A 60 4.37 -5.64 -8.66
C GLN A 60 4.35 -4.34 -9.47
N PHE A 61 3.25 -4.05 -10.17
CA PHE A 61 3.20 -3.01 -11.20
C PHE A 61 2.36 -1.78 -10.80
N VAL A 62 1.61 -1.81 -9.70
CA VAL A 62 0.96 -0.59 -9.19
C VAL A 62 2.03 0.29 -8.53
N PRO A 63 1.84 1.62 -8.54
CA PRO A 63 2.72 2.55 -7.87
C PRO A 63 2.91 2.32 -6.36
N THR A 64 4.08 2.72 -5.85
CA THR A 64 4.46 2.54 -4.43
C THR A 64 3.56 3.32 -3.47
N ASP A 65 3.00 4.45 -3.89
CA ASP A 65 2.04 5.27 -3.13
C ASP A 65 0.64 4.66 -3.05
N LYS A 66 0.35 3.66 -3.88
CA LYS A 66 -0.91 2.89 -3.87
C LYS A 66 -0.73 1.47 -3.33
N GLY A 67 0.47 1.12 -2.86
CA GLY A 67 0.66 -0.03 -1.98
C GLY A 67 1.55 -1.16 -2.47
N GLU A 68 2.46 -0.86 -3.38
CA GLU A 68 3.13 -1.88 -4.19
C GLU A 68 4.61 -1.61 -4.48
N LEU A 69 5.22 -2.45 -5.31
CA LEU A 69 6.65 -2.41 -5.63
C LEU A 69 7.01 -1.34 -6.67
N GLY A 70 6.09 -0.92 -7.54
CA GLY A 70 6.29 0.15 -8.52
C GLY A 70 7.13 -0.21 -9.75
N PHE A 71 7.19 -1.50 -10.14
CA PHE A 71 7.86 -1.90 -11.38
C PHE A 71 7.08 -1.36 -12.58
N MET A 72 7.77 -0.86 -13.59
CA MET A 72 7.14 -0.52 -14.87
C MET A 72 6.93 -1.79 -15.70
N LYS A 73 5.74 -1.97 -16.28
CA LYS A 73 5.49 -3.02 -17.28
C LYS A 73 6.25 -2.71 -18.57
N ALA A 74 7.04 -3.68 -19.04
CA ALA A 74 7.72 -3.62 -20.32
C ALA A 74 6.73 -3.40 -21.47
N GLU A 75 5.58 -4.09 -21.47
CA GLU A 75 4.53 -3.90 -22.48
C GLU A 75 4.02 -2.45 -22.54
N THR A 76 3.76 -1.85 -21.37
CA THR A 76 3.23 -0.48 -21.30
C THR A 76 4.27 0.53 -21.75
N VAL A 77 5.53 0.33 -21.36
CA VAL A 77 6.63 1.20 -21.79
C VAL A 77 6.84 1.12 -23.30
N MET A 78 6.79 -0.07 -23.88
CA MET A 78 6.94 -0.24 -25.31
C MET A 78 5.86 0.52 -26.09
N LYS A 79 4.59 0.39 -25.68
CA LYS A 79 3.48 1.14 -26.29
C LYS A 79 3.66 2.66 -26.12
N ASP A 80 4.06 3.14 -24.94
CA ASP A 80 4.35 4.56 -24.70
C ASP A 80 5.48 5.09 -25.59
N THR A 81 6.51 4.27 -25.82
CA THR A 81 7.63 4.62 -26.69
C THR A 81 7.19 4.74 -28.15
N ILE A 82 6.36 3.83 -28.66
CA ILE A 82 5.81 3.92 -30.02
C ILE A 82 5.02 5.22 -30.20
N LEU A 83 4.14 5.54 -29.25
CA LEU A 83 3.38 6.79 -29.28
C LEU A 83 4.30 8.02 -29.22
N SER A 84 5.32 7.99 -28.36
CA SER A 84 6.31 9.07 -28.25
C SER A 84 7.10 9.29 -29.55
N ASN A 85 7.43 8.21 -30.26
CA ASN A 85 8.16 8.30 -31.53
C ASN A 85 7.26 8.86 -32.64
N TRP A 86 6.00 8.46 -32.68
CA TRP A 86 5.03 9.02 -33.64
C TRP A 86 4.80 10.51 -33.37
N GLU A 87 4.66 10.91 -32.11
CA GLU A 87 4.59 12.31 -31.68
C GLU A 87 5.82 13.11 -32.11
N TYR A 88 7.01 12.55 -31.93
CA TYR A 88 8.26 13.19 -32.33
C TYR A 88 8.32 13.43 -33.85
N ILE A 89 7.97 12.42 -34.67
CA ILE A 89 7.95 12.58 -36.13
C ILE A 89 6.90 13.60 -36.57
N CYS A 90 5.72 13.61 -35.94
CA CYS A 90 4.66 14.57 -36.29
C CYS A 90 4.96 16.02 -35.91
N THR A 91 5.87 16.25 -34.96
CA THR A 91 6.18 17.60 -34.43
C THR A 91 7.44 18.22 -35.03
N LYS A 92 8.21 17.45 -35.80
CA LYS A 92 9.48 17.89 -36.39
C LYS A 92 9.32 18.11 -37.90
N PRO A 93 9.32 19.36 -38.38
CA PRO A 93 9.17 19.66 -39.81
C PRO A 93 10.22 18.94 -40.68
N GLU A 94 11.42 18.74 -40.15
CA GLU A 94 12.53 18.06 -40.84
C GLU A 94 12.23 16.58 -41.14
N LEU A 95 11.23 16.00 -40.47
CA LEU A 95 10.85 14.59 -40.59
C LEU A 95 9.56 14.37 -41.39
N GLU A 96 9.03 15.39 -42.07
CA GLU A 96 7.77 15.30 -42.82
C GLU A 96 7.81 14.22 -43.92
N LEU A 97 8.97 14.02 -44.55
CA LEU A 97 9.17 12.93 -45.52
C LEU A 97 9.01 11.55 -44.85
N VAL A 98 9.59 11.36 -43.67
CA VAL A 98 9.52 10.11 -42.91
C VAL A 98 8.08 9.83 -42.46
N LYS A 99 7.37 10.86 -42.02
CA LYS A 99 5.95 10.80 -41.68
C LYS A 99 5.12 10.32 -42.87
N THR A 100 5.27 10.99 -44.01
CA THR A 100 4.54 10.67 -45.25
C THR A 100 4.80 9.23 -45.68
N GLN A 101 6.06 8.79 -45.66
CA GLN A 101 6.42 7.41 -45.99
C GLN A 101 5.77 6.40 -45.03
N ALA A 102 5.79 6.66 -43.72
CA ALA A 102 5.17 5.78 -42.74
C ALA A 102 3.65 5.65 -42.94
N GLU A 103 2.96 6.74 -43.29
CA GLU A 103 1.53 6.73 -43.60
C GLU A 103 1.22 5.93 -44.86
N VAL A 104 1.98 6.15 -45.94
CA VAL A 104 1.81 5.41 -47.21
C VAL A 104 1.99 3.91 -46.99
N LEU A 105 3.05 3.51 -46.26
CA LEU A 105 3.27 2.11 -45.92
C LEU A 105 2.12 1.52 -45.10
N GLY A 106 1.62 2.29 -44.11
CA GLY A 106 0.50 1.84 -43.28
C GLY A 106 -0.79 1.65 -44.06
N ARG A 107 -1.09 2.54 -45.03
CA ARG A 107 -2.24 2.42 -45.94
C ARG A 107 -2.12 1.20 -46.86
N GLN A 108 -0.91 0.83 -47.25
CA GLN A 108 -0.61 -0.41 -47.97
C GLN A 108 -0.63 -1.66 -47.08
N SER A 109 -1.08 -1.54 -45.83
CA SER A 109 -1.06 -2.62 -44.83
C SER A 109 0.33 -3.17 -44.51
N LYS A 110 1.40 -2.49 -44.92
CA LYS A 110 2.77 -2.80 -44.53
C LYS A 110 3.03 -2.29 -43.12
N ARG A 111 4.00 -2.91 -42.44
CA ARG A 111 4.40 -2.46 -41.11
C ARG A 111 5.03 -1.07 -41.22
N SER A 112 4.58 -0.16 -40.36
CA SER A 112 5.15 1.18 -40.22
C SER A 112 4.84 1.72 -38.84
N LEU A 113 5.57 2.76 -38.41
CA LEU A 113 5.29 3.43 -37.14
C LEU A 113 3.85 3.97 -37.09
N TYR A 114 3.31 4.42 -38.23
CA TYR A 114 1.92 4.86 -38.34
C TYR A 114 0.93 3.72 -38.06
N LYS A 115 1.15 2.54 -38.67
CA LYS A 115 0.30 1.36 -38.41
C LYS A 115 0.37 0.90 -36.96
N ASP A 116 1.57 0.90 -36.38
CA ASP A 116 1.79 0.55 -34.98
C ASP A 116 1.09 1.58 -34.05
N TYR A 117 1.18 2.88 -34.35
CA TYR A 117 0.42 3.94 -33.69
C TYR A 117 -1.10 3.69 -33.77
N LEU A 118 -1.65 3.45 -34.96
CA LEU A 118 -3.09 3.20 -35.14
C LEU A 118 -3.57 2.01 -34.32
N SER A 119 -2.78 0.94 -34.24
CA SER A 119 -3.15 -0.24 -33.44
C SER A 119 -3.24 0.04 -31.94
N ILE A 120 -2.45 1.00 -31.43
CA ILE A 120 -2.46 1.41 -30.03
C ILE A 120 -3.55 2.44 -29.78
N ALA A 121 -3.70 3.41 -30.68
CA ALA A 121 -4.71 4.46 -30.61
C ALA A 121 -6.13 3.91 -30.77
N LYS A 122 -6.30 2.85 -31.58
CA LYS A 122 -7.61 2.27 -31.95
C LYS A 122 -8.55 3.39 -32.41
N ASP A 123 -9.69 3.56 -31.75
CA ASP A 123 -10.70 4.56 -32.09
C ASP A 123 -10.36 5.98 -31.58
N LYS A 124 -9.21 6.16 -30.91
CA LYS A 124 -8.79 7.43 -30.28
C LYS A 124 -7.77 8.21 -31.12
N VAL A 125 -7.78 8.05 -32.44
CA VAL A 125 -6.82 8.68 -33.37
C VAL A 125 -6.86 10.21 -33.28
N ASP A 126 -8.06 10.79 -33.11
CA ASP A 126 -8.26 12.25 -33.04
C ASP A 126 -7.75 12.88 -31.73
N LYS A 127 -7.43 12.08 -30.72
CA LYS A 127 -6.90 12.60 -29.46
C LYS A 127 -5.44 13.03 -29.63
N PRO A 128 -5.02 14.14 -28.99
CA PRO A 128 -3.61 14.51 -28.91
C PRO A 128 -2.77 13.36 -28.36
N ILE A 129 -1.63 13.06 -29.00
CA ILE A 129 -0.80 11.89 -28.65
C ILE A 129 -0.32 11.95 -27.20
N LYS A 130 0.03 13.13 -26.69
CA LYS A 130 0.36 13.36 -25.27
C LYS A 130 -0.77 12.92 -24.32
N ALA A 131 -2.02 13.17 -24.68
CA ALA A 131 -3.19 12.73 -23.92
C ALA A 131 -3.35 11.20 -24.03
N LEU A 132 -3.19 10.62 -25.23
CA LEU A 132 -3.25 9.17 -25.43
C LEU A 132 -2.20 8.41 -24.60
N ARG A 133 -0.97 8.93 -24.51
CA ARG A 133 0.09 8.38 -23.66
C ARG A 133 -0.25 8.43 -22.18
N SER A 134 -0.88 9.52 -21.75
CA SER A 134 -1.33 9.70 -20.37
C SER A 134 -2.47 8.73 -20.04
N ASP A 135 -3.44 8.59 -20.95
CA ASP A 135 -4.52 7.59 -20.89
C ASP A 135 -3.93 6.17 -20.81
N LEU A 136 -2.99 5.80 -21.69
CA LEU A 136 -2.34 4.49 -21.69
C LEU A 136 -1.70 4.14 -20.33
N LYS A 137 -0.95 5.08 -19.75
CA LYS A 137 -0.31 4.88 -18.43
C LYS A 137 -1.33 4.78 -17.30
N ARG A 138 -2.41 5.56 -17.36
CA ARG A 138 -3.50 5.50 -16.39
C ARG A 138 -4.25 4.17 -16.50
N ASP A 139 -4.69 3.81 -17.69
CA ASP A 139 -5.46 2.60 -17.98
C ASP A 139 -4.65 1.35 -17.59
N ALA A 140 -3.33 1.32 -17.85
CA ALA A 140 -2.46 0.25 -17.39
C ALA A 140 -2.47 0.12 -15.86
N LYS A 141 -2.24 1.22 -15.13
CA LYS A 141 -2.27 1.22 -13.65
C LYS A 141 -3.63 0.82 -13.08
N ASP A 142 -4.70 1.30 -13.69
CA ASP A 142 -6.06 1.01 -13.27
C ASP A 142 -6.40 -0.46 -13.51
N ASN A 143 -5.94 -1.05 -14.61
CA ASN A 143 -6.09 -2.48 -14.88
C ASN A 143 -5.34 -3.34 -13.85
N GLU A 144 -4.09 -3.02 -13.51
CA GLU A 144 -3.37 -3.75 -12.45
C GLU A 144 -4.08 -3.62 -11.10
N THR A 145 -4.59 -2.42 -10.79
CA THR A 145 -5.35 -2.18 -9.56
C THR A 145 -6.65 -3.00 -9.55
N LYS A 146 -7.35 -3.10 -10.69
CA LYS A 146 -8.55 -3.94 -10.84
C LYS A 146 -8.24 -5.42 -10.66
N GLU A 147 -7.20 -5.92 -11.33
CA GLU A 147 -6.73 -7.30 -11.19
C GLU A 147 -6.34 -7.63 -9.75
N TRP A 148 -5.70 -6.69 -9.06
CA TRP A 148 -5.42 -6.83 -7.65
C TRP A 148 -6.71 -6.88 -6.82
N LYS A 149 -7.66 -5.96 -7.05
CA LYS A 149 -8.96 -5.90 -6.36
C LYS A 149 -9.75 -7.21 -6.47
N LEU A 150 -9.72 -7.89 -7.62
CA LEU A 150 -10.37 -9.18 -7.84
C LEU A 150 -9.87 -10.28 -6.89
N ARG A 151 -8.65 -10.16 -6.36
CA ARG A 151 -8.09 -11.12 -5.41
C ARG A 151 -8.46 -10.77 -3.98
N THR A 152 -9.65 -11.20 -3.56
CA THR A 152 -10.29 -10.88 -2.26
C THR A 152 -9.37 -10.89 -1.02
N THR A 153 -8.48 -11.89 -0.87
CA THR A 153 -7.54 -11.94 0.27
C THR A 153 -6.47 -10.85 0.15
N SER A 154 -5.92 -10.68 -1.05
CA SER A 154 -4.81 -9.76 -1.33
C SER A 154 -5.24 -8.31 -1.40
N SER A 155 -6.50 -8.04 -1.76
CA SER A 155 -7.06 -6.69 -1.89
C SER A 155 -7.67 -6.16 -0.59
N SER A 156 -7.66 -6.93 0.50
CA SER A 156 -8.26 -6.49 1.77
C SER A 156 -7.73 -5.14 2.27
N ILE A 157 -6.47 -4.80 1.98
CA ILE A 157 -5.85 -3.51 2.32
C ILE A 157 -6.41 -2.32 1.53
N LEU A 158 -7.09 -2.54 0.39
CA LEU A 158 -7.66 -1.50 -0.46
C LEU A 158 -9.02 -0.97 0.07
N ASN A 159 -9.21 -0.97 1.39
CA ASN A 159 -10.39 -0.40 2.04
C ASN A 159 -10.33 1.13 1.97
N GLU A 160 -11.46 1.78 1.67
CA GLU A 160 -11.61 3.24 1.57
C GLU A 160 -11.32 3.96 2.90
N GLU A 161 -11.48 3.28 4.03
CA GLU A 161 -11.19 3.81 5.37
C GLU A 161 -9.68 3.88 5.67
N ILE A 162 -8.84 3.28 4.83
CA ILE A 162 -7.40 3.21 5.05
C ILE A 162 -6.70 4.29 4.22
N CYS A 163 -5.92 5.15 4.88
CA CYS A 163 -5.00 6.03 4.19
C CYS A 163 -3.87 5.21 3.53
N LEU A 164 -4.04 4.84 2.26
CA LEU A 164 -3.03 4.06 1.52
C LEU A 164 -1.69 4.81 1.47
N LYS A 165 -1.72 6.12 1.23
CA LYS A 165 -0.51 6.94 1.14
C LYS A 165 0.39 6.79 2.37
N ASP A 166 -0.20 6.85 3.57
CA ASP A 166 0.54 6.78 4.83
C ASP A 166 0.86 5.33 5.22
N SER A 167 -0.06 4.40 4.95
CA SER A 167 0.11 2.97 5.20
C SER A 167 1.30 2.34 4.46
N PHE A 168 1.75 2.97 3.37
CA PHE A 168 2.89 2.51 2.56
C PHE A 168 4.12 3.43 2.62
N LEU A 169 4.19 4.33 3.61
CA LEU A 169 5.39 5.15 3.83
C LEU A 169 6.65 4.29 4.04
N TRP A 170 6.52 3.13 4.66
CA TRP A 170 7.63 2.19 4.85
C TRP A 170 8.21 1.64 3.54
N MET A 171 7.44 1.62 2.44
CA MET A 171 7.95 1.23 1.12
C MET A 171 8.77 2.34 0.45
N ARG A 172 8.41 3.61 0.72
CA ARG A 172 9.03 4.77 0.09
C ARG A 172 10.18 5.37 0.88
N ARG A 173 10.07 5.33 2.22
CA ARG A 173 11.00 5.95 3.17
C ARG A 173 11.65 4.94 4.11
N GLY A 174 11.14 3.72 4.17
CA GLY A 174 11.70 2.68 5.04
C GLY A 174 12.97 2.09 4.44
N HIS A 175 13.99 1.96 5.28
CA HIS A 175 15.24 1.29 4.94
C HIS A 175 15.12 -0.21 5.26
N LEU A 176 14.31 -0.91 4.46
CA LEU A 176 13.97 -2.31 4.70
C LEU A 176 14.65 -3.23 3.68
N GLY A 177 15.19 -4.34 4.18
CA GLY A 177 15.73 -5.40 3.33
C GLY A 177 14.64 -6.08 2.51
N LYS A 178 15.01 -6.63 1.34
CA LYS A 178 14.08 -7.31 0.42
C LYS A 178 13.27 -8.44 1.09
N GLU A 179 13.87 -9.16 2.03
CA GLU A 179 13.23 -10.27 2.73
C GLU A 179 12.15 -9.77 3.70
N THR A 180 12.42 -8.67 4.42
CA THR A 180 11.44 -8.03 5.29
C THR A 180 10.26 -7.50 4.48
N VAL A 181 10.52 -6.83 3.36
CA VAL A 181 9.47 -6.37 2.44
C VAL A 181 8.63 -7.55 1.96
N ARG A 182 9.27 -8.65 1.53
CA ARG A 182 8.58 -9.88 1.12
C ARG A 182 7.65 -10.41 2.22
N ILE A 183 8.13 -10.48 3.46
CA ILE A 183 7.33 -11.00 4.59
C ILE A 183 6.14 -10.11 4.86
N ILE A 184 6.32 -8.79 4.90
CA ILE A 184 5.22 -7.84 5.14
C ILE A 184 4.16 -7.95 4.03
N MET A 185 4.59 -7.93 2.76
CA MET A 185 3.69 -8.06 1.61
C MET A 185 2.96 -9.41 1.61
N GLY A 186 3.70 -10.50 1.85
CA GLY A 186 3.14 -11.85 1.97
C GLY A 186 2.14 -11.97 3.12
N CYS A 187 2.36 -11.24 4.21
CA CYS A 187 1.42 -11.19 5.33
C CYS A 187 0.13 -10.48 4.95
N GLN A 188 0.23 -9.28 4.37
CA GLN A 188 -0.91 -8.49 3.90
C GLN A 188 -1.78 -9.28 2.91
N GLU A 189 -1.16 -10.08 2.06
CA GLU A 189 -1.89 -10.85 1.05
C GLU A 189 -2.37 -12.22 1.52
N GLY A 190 -2.02 -12.61 2.75
CA GLY A 190 -2.28 -13.96 3.24
C GLY A 190 -1.60 -15.02 2.39
N HIS A 191 -0.29 -14.89 2.17
CA HIS A 191 0.54 -15.87 1.47
C HIS A 191 1.69 -16.42 2.31
N LEU A 192 1.73 -16.11 3.61
CA LEU A 192 2.69 -16.74 4.50
C LEU A 192 2.31 -18.19 4.78
N PHE A 193 3.32 -18.99 5.09
CA PHE A 193 3.13 -20.39 5.40
C PHE A 193 2.55 -20.54 6.81
N THR A 194 1.26 -20.82 6.88
CA THR A 194 0.52 -21.06 8.12
C THR A 194 -0.15 -22.44 8.13
N ASN A 195 -0.60 -22.88 9.31
CA ASN A 195 -1.34 -24.14 9.42
C ASN A 195 -2.66 -24.14 8.64
N SER A 196 -3.25 -22.99 8.30
CA SER A 196 -4.41 -22.96 7.41
C SER A 196 -4.09 -23.29 5.94
N LYS A 197 -2.81 -23.22 5.54
CA LYS A 197 -2.36 -23.22 4.14
C LYS A 197 -1.41 -24.36 3.75
N ALA A 198 -0.71 -24.99 4.69
CA ALA A 198 0.13 -26.12 4.32
C ALA A 198 -0.74 -27.29 3.83
N LYS A 199 -0.50 -27.73 2.59
CA LYS A 199 -1.18 -28.85 1.91
C LYS A 199 -0.36 -30.15 1.95
N THR A 200 0.36 -30.41 3.04
CA THR A 200 1.19 -31.63 3.13
C THR A 200 0.33 -32.83 3.53
N SER A 201 0.57 -33.99 2.93
CA SER A 201 -0.10 -35.27 3.26
C SER A 201 0.10 -35.72 4.72
N ARG A 202 1.04 -35.11 5.45
CA ARG A 202 1.36 -35.40 6.86
C ARG A 202 0.56 -34.55 7.87
N LYS A 203 -0.43 -33.78 7.42
CA LYS A 203 -1.06 -32.78 8.29
C LYS A 203 -2.35 -33.27 8.91
N THR A 204 -2.40 -33.22 10.23
CA THR A 204 -3.53 -33.66 11.04
C THR A 204 -4.53 -32.54 11.38
N SER A 205 -4.14 -31.26 11.27
CA SER A 205 -5.00 -30.13 11.66
C SER A 205 -4.68 -28.79 10.98
N ASN A 206 -5.71 -27.96 10.77
CA ASN A 206 -5.62 -26.58 10.29
C ASN A 206 -5.60 -25.54 11.43
N MET A 207 -5.59 -26.00 12.67
CA MET A 207 -5.66 -25.18 13.88
C MET A 207 -4.32 -24.50 14.18
N CYS A 208 -4.40 -23.40 14.94
CA CYS A 208 -3.25 -22.65 15.43
C CYS A 208 -2.33 -23.54 16.26
N ARG A 209 -1.03 -23.50 15.94
CA ARG A 209 0.02 -24.25 16.65
C ARG A 209 0.25 -23.78 18.09
N LYS A 210 -0.33 -22.65 18.47
CA LYS A 210 -0.13 -22.02 19.79
C LYS A 210 -1.37 -22.06 20.65
N CYS A 211 -2.50 -21.55 20.18
CA CYS A 211 -3.73 -21.58 20.98
C CYS A 211 -4.58 -22.84 20.75
N SER A 212 -4.40 -23.56 19.63
CA SER A 212 -5.22 -24.72 19.24
C SER A 212 -6.74 -24.48 19.16
N GLN A 213 -7.21 -23.23 19.27
CA GLN A 213 -8.63 -22.86 19.36
C GLN A 213 -9.24 -22.41 18.03
N TYR A 214 -8.44 -21.82 17.15
CA TYR A 214 -8.91 -21.25 15.89
C TYR A 214 -8.02 -21.68 14.73
N ARG A 215 -8.54 -21.57 13.51
CA ARG A 215 -7.79 -21.81 12.27
C ARG A 215 -6.57 -20.89 12.20
N GLU A 216 -5.39 -21.45 11.91
CA GLU A 216 -4.14 -20.67 11.87
C GLU A 216 -4.01 -19.85 10.59
N THR A 217 -4.52 -18.63 10.63
CA THR A 217 -4.30 -17.63 9.58
C THR A 217 -3.30 -16.58 10.06
N GLU A 218 -2.75 -15.79 9.13
CA GLU A 218 -1.86 -14.66 9.42
C GLU A 218 -2.58 -13.64 10.29
N ASP A 219 -3.83 -13.32 9.95
CA ASP A 219 -4.68 -12.44 10.77
C ASP A 219 -4.83 -13.01 12.19
N HIS A 220 -5.15 -14.30 12.32
CA HIS A 220 -5.23 -14.93 13.63
C HIS A 220 -3.91 -14.82 14.41
N ILE A 221 -2.76 -15.15 13.81
CA ILE A 221 -1.46 -15.07 14.49
C ILE A 221 -1.16 -13.63 14.94
N LEU A 222 -1.42 -12.65 14.08
CA LEU A 222 -1.04 -11.26 14.31
C LEU A 222 -1.99 -10.50 15.24
N THR A 223 -3.28 -10.85 15.26
CA THR A 223 -4.34 -9.99 15.85
C THR A 223 -5.35 -10.77 16.70
N GLY A 224 -5.54 -12.06 16.43
CA GLY A 224 -6.60 -12.86 17.04
C GLY A 224 -6.17 -13.91 18.06
N CYS A 225 -4.89 -14.27 18.12
CA CYS A 225 -4.42 -15.40 18.90
C CYS A 225 -4.27 -15.03 20.39
N SER A 226 -5.01 -15.71 21.25
CA SER A 226 -4.96 -15.54 22.71
C SER A 226 -3.56 -15.72 23.29
N PHE A 227 -2.79 -16.69 22.77
CA PHE A 227 -1.40 -16.90 23.18
C PHE A 227 -0.48 -15.72 22.82
N TRP A 228 -0.61 -15.19 21.59
CA TRP A 228 0.28 -14.11 21.13
C TRP A 228 -0.13 -12.72 21.63
N ARG A 229 -1.38 -12.56 22.07
CA ARG A 229 -1.93 -11.29 22.57
C ARG A 229 -1.06 -10.71 23.68
N ASN A 230 -0.81 -11.49 24.73
CA ASN A 230 -0.09 -11.04 25.93
C ASN A 230 1.43 -10.94 25.75
N LEU A 231 1.96 -11.27 24.56
CA LEU A 231 3.38 -11.25 24.27
C LEU A 231 3.67 -10.25 23.14
N LEU A 232 3.46 -10.71 21.90
CA LEU A 232 3.84 -9.96 20.71
C LEU A 232 2.92 -8.76 20.46
N MET A 233 1.62 -8.87 20.73
CA MET A 233 0.68 -7.79 20.42
C MET A 233 0.86 -6.61 21.38
N VAL A 234 0.93 -6.88 22.70
CA VAL A 234 1.25 -5.85 23.71
C VAL A 234 2.59 -5.19 23.42
N SER A 235 3.65 -5.98 23.16
CA SER A 235 4.96 -5.40 22.84
C SER A 235 4.95 -4.50 21.60
N ARG A 236 4.20 -4.86 20.54
CA ARG A 236 4.07 -4.01 19.34
C ARG A 236 3.34 -2.70 19.67
N HIS A 237 2.24 -2.79 20.41
CA HIS A 237 1.49 -1.64 20.86
C HIS A 237 2.38 -0.68 21.65
N ASP A 238 3.04 -1.17 22.70
CA ASP A 238 3.86 -0.36 23.59
C ASP A 238 5.04 0.29 22.85
N ASN A 239 5.65 -0.41 21.90
CA ASN A 239 6.71 0.15 21.05
C ASN A 239 6.19 1.30 20.17
N ILE A 240 4.97 1.21 19.63
CA ILE A 240 4.35 2.27 18.82
C ILE A 240 4.02 3.48 19.70
N VAL A 241 3.39 3.26 20.86
CA VAL A 241 3.09 4.32 21.85
C VAL A 241 4.39 5.03 22.25
N GLN A 242 5.45 4.27 22.53
CA GLN A 242 6.75 4.83 22.89
C GLN A 242 7.35 5.66 21.76
N TYR A 243 7.27 5.20 20.51
CA TYR A 243 7.80 5.94 19.37
C TYR A 243 7.03 7.23 19.10
N ILE A 244 5.69 7.17 19.12
CA ILE A 244 4.83 8.33 18.89
C ILE A 244 5.02 9.37 20.00
N SER A 245 5.01 8.94 21.26
CA SER A 245 5.24 9.85 22.39
C SER A 245 6.62 10.52 22.31
N HIS A 246 7.68 9.77 22.01
CA HIS A 246 9.02 10.31 21.83
C HIS A 246 9.08 11.43 20.77
N GLU A 247 8.43 11.23 19.62
CA GLU A 247 8.40 12.25 18.58
C GLU A 247 7.54 13.47 18.97
N ILE A 248 6.41 13.28 19.66
CA ILE A 248 5.60 14.40 20.19
C ILE A 248 6.39 15.21 21.21
N ILE A 249 7.09 14.56 22.13
CA ILE A 249 7.86 15.20 23.20
C ILE A 249 9.00 16.04 22.63
N LYS A 250 9.69 15.52 21.60
CA LYS A 250 10.68 16.29 20.84
C LYS A 250 10.08 17.51 20.15
N LEU A 251 8.91 17.37 19.52
CA LEU A 251 8.21 18.48 18.87
C LEU A 251 7.83 19.58 19.88
N CYS A 252 7.58 19.21 21.14
CA CYS A 252 7.32 20.15 22.23
C CYS A 252 8.59 20.77 22.83
N GLY A 253 9.78 20.46 22.29
CA GLY A 253 11.06 20.99 22.79
C GLY A 253 11.53 20.38 24.12
N MET A 254 11.01 19.20 24.50
CA MET A 254 11.32 18.54 25.77
C MET A 254 12.25 17.33 25.57
N ILE A 255 12.99 16.97 26.61
CA ILE A 255 13.87 15.79 26.61
C ILE A 255 13.06 14.54 26.92
N PHE A 256 13.13 13.55 26.04
CA PHE A 256 12.46 12.27 26.25
C PHE A 256 13.26 11.38 27.21
N ASP A 257 12.60 10.92 28.26
CA ASP A 257 13.08 9.85 29.14
C ASP A 257 12.03 8.73 29.23
N LYS A 258 12.43 7.49 28.93
CA LYS A 258 11.53 6.34 28.83
C LYS A 258 10.75 6.05 30.13
N LYS A 259 11.29 6.42 31.30
CA LYS A 259 10.62 6.18 32.59
C LYS A 259 9.58 7.24 32.92
N THR A 260 9.73 8.43 32.35
CA THR A 260 8.84 9.56 32.57
C THR A 260 7.52 9.37 31.82
N LYS A 261 6.41 9.62 32.51
CA LYS A 261 5.04 9.45 31.98
C LYS A 261 4.29 10.78 31.82
N VAL A 262 4.82 11.85 32.38
CA VAL A 262 4.30 13.22 32.27
C VAL A 262 5.44 14.15 31.89
N TYR A 263 5.24 14.90 30.82
CA TYR A 263 6.16 15.91 30.32
C TYR A 263 5.42 17.23 30.26
N GLU A 264 5.96 18.26 30.89
CA GLU A 264 5.27 19.53 31.01
C GLU A 264 6.25 20.69 30.94
N ASN A 265 5.89 21.71 30.17
CA ASN A 265 6.56 23.00 30.13
C ASN A 265 5.50 24.13 30.09
N GLU A 266 5.91 25.37 29.82
CA GLU A 266 4.99 26.51 29.80
C GLU A 266 3.92 26.41 28.70
N GLU A 267 4.22 25.77 27.57
CA GLU A 267 3.35 25.72 26.39
C GLU A 267 2.58 24.39 26.25
N TYR A 268 3.14 23.28 26.73
CA TYR A 268 2.67 21.93 26.46
C TYR A 268 2.58 21.08 27.73
N HIS A 269 1.64 20.15 27.72
CA HIS A 269 1.57 19.03 28.65
C HIS A 269 1.33 17.75 27.86
N VAL A 270 2.14 16.73 28.08
CA VAL A 270 2.02 15.42 27.45
C VAL A 270 2.01 14.36 28.54
N SER A 271 0.95 13.56 28.61
CA SER A 271 0.90 12.38 29.48
C SER A 271 0.74 11.11 28.65
N VAL A 272 1.41 10.04 29.07
CA VAL A 272 1.45 8.76 28.35
C VAL A 272 1.00 7.65 29.29
N ASP A 273 0.01 6.86 28.88
CA ASP A 273 -0.51 5.71 29.61
C ASP A 273 -0.89 6.07 31.06
N LEU A 274 -1.58 7.21 31.24
CA LEU A 274 -2.01 7.72 32.55
C LEU A 274 -3.51 8.05 32.57
N PRO A 275 -4.21 7.74 33.67
CA PRO A 275 -5.60 8.14 33.82
C PRO A 275 -5.74 9.66 33.86
N VAL A 276 -6.67 10.18 33.06
CA VAL A 276 -7.08 11.57 33.09
C VAL A 276 -8.04 11.77 34.26
N ARG A 277 -7.71 12.74 35.12
CA ARG A 277 -8.59 13.15 36.21
C ARG A 277 -9.72 14.00 35.64
N THR A 278 -10.95 13.55 35.82
CA THR A 278 -12.14 14.29 35.42
C THR A 278 -13.14 14.34 36.57
N GLN A 279 -14.06 15.31 36.55
CA GLN A 279 -15.10 15.43 37.59
C GLN A 279 -16.08 14.24 37.58
N ALA A 280 -16.30 13.64 36.41
CA ALA A 280 -17.11 12.44 36.28
C ALA A 280 -16.26 11.20 36.57
N GLN A 281 -16.79 10.23 37.31
CA GLN A 281 -16.16 8.92 37.42
C GLN A 281 -16.41 8.16 36.10
N LEU A 282 -15.33 7.98 35.33
CA LEU A 282 -15.33 7.28 34.05
C LEU A 282 -14.55 5.96 34.20
N MET A 283 -15.14 4.85 33.75
CA MET A 283 -14.47 3.55 33.67
C MET A 283 -13.31 3.59 32.67
N TYR A 284 -13.52 4.22 31.51
CA TYR A 284 -12.51 4.44 30.48
C TYR A 284 -12.02 5.89 30.53
N ASN A 285 -10.91 6.11 31.23
CA ASN A 285 -10.28 7.43 31.37
C ASN A 285 -8.75 7.42 31.15
N LYS A 286 -8.18 6.32 30.66
CA LYS A 286 -6.74 6.13 30.49
C LYS A 286 -6.40 5.96 29.00
N PRO A 287 -6.40 7.05 28.21
CA PRO A 287 -5.95 6.98 26.82
C PRO A 287 -4.44 6.75 26.75
N ASP A 288 -3.96 6.27 25.60
CA ASP A 288 -2.53 6.00 25.40
C ASP A 288 -1.67 7.26 25.53
N ILE A 289 -2.09 8.36 24.90
CA ILE A 289 -1.39 9.65 24.97
C ILE A 289 -2.40 10.80 25.05
N VAL A 290 -2.18 11.74 25.96
CA VAL A 290 -2.85 13.04 25.98
C VAL A 290 -1.82 14.12 25.72
N TRP A 291 -2.05 14.95 24.71
CA TRP A 291 -1.20 16.10 24.38
C TRP A 291 -2.03 17.39 24.42
N ILE A 292 -1.62 18.31 25.28
CA ILE A 292 -2.27 19.59 25.52
C ILE A 292 -1.37 20.71 25.02
N GLU A 293 -1.89 21.55 24.14
CA GLU A 293 -1.31 22.85 23.78
C GLU A 293 -1.99 23.93 24.62
N LYS A 294 -1.33 24.38 25.70
CA LYS A 294 -1.89 25.28 26.72
C LYS A 294 -2.32 26.62 26.12
N MET A 295 -1.45 27.23 25.32
CA MET A 295 -1.70 28.54 24.69
C MET A 295 -2.84 28.50 23.67
N LYS A 296 -2.97 27.41 22.92
CA LYS A 296 -4.01 27.24 21.90
C LYS A 296 -5.31 26.66 22.46
N LYS A 297 -5.34 26.27 23.73
CA LYS A 297 -6.45 25.57 24.39
C LYS A 297 -6.90 24.34 23.59
N LYS A 298 -5.95 23.57 23.07
CA LYS A 298 -6.21 22.35 22.29
C LYS A 298 -5.75 21.13 23.07
N ILE A 299 -6.58 20.10 23.08
CA ILE A 299 -6.28 18.80 23.70
C ILE A 299 -6.43 17.73 22.63
N PHE A 300 -5.39 16.94 22.44
CA PHE A 300 -5.36 15.76 21.60
C PHE A 300 -5.40 14.53 22.51
N VAL A 301 -6.43 13.70 22.32
CA VAL A 301 -6.52 12.36 22.90
C VAL A 301 -6.16 11.39 21.78
N ILE A 302 -5.05 10.66 21.95
CA ILE A 302 -4.49 9.79 20.93
C ILE A 302 -4.56 8.36 21.48
N GLU A 303 -5.33 7.53 20.79
CA GLU A 303 -5.43 6.09 21.07
C GLU A 303 -4.83 5.31 19.90
N ILE A 304 -4.06 4.27 20.22
CA ILE A 304 -3.31 3.47 19.26
C ILE A 304 -3.84 2.04 19.29
N SER A 305 -4.27 1.55 18.13
CA SER A 305 -4.75 0.18 17.98
C SER A 305 -3.94 -0.57 16.93
N VAL A 306 -3.45 -1.76 17.30
CA VAL A 306 -2.72 -2.66 16.40
C VAL A 306 -3.62 -3.83 16.02
N THR A 307 -4.23 -3.76 14.84
CA THR A 307 -5.18 -4.77 14.40
C THR A 307 -5.05 -5.09 12.91
N GLY A 308 -5.71 -6.16 12.50
CA GLY A 308 -5.75 -6.59 11.10
C GLY A 308 -6.86 -5.87 10.37
N VAL A 309 -6.71 -5.74 9.05
CA VAL A 309 -7.64 -4.94 8.23
C VAL A 309 -9.10 -5.37 8.41
N LYS A 310 -9.36 -6.68 8.56
CA LYS A 310 -10.71 -7.23 8.74
C LYS A 310 -11.39 -6.79 10.05
N ARG A 311 -10.62 -6.35 11.04
CA ARG A 311 -11.10 -5.97 12.37
C ARG A 311 -11.01 -4.45 12.59
N LEU A 312 -10.54 -3.70 11.60
CA LEU A 312 -10.27 -2.27 11.73
C LEU A 312 -11.51 -1.48 12.15
N GLN A 313 -12.63 -1.63 11.42
CA GLN A 313 -13.90 -0.96 11.72
C GLN A 313 -14.43 -1.28 13.12
N ILE A 314 -14.39 -2.55 13.51
CA ILE A 314 -14.86 -2.99 14.82
C ILE A 314 -13.98 -2.38 15.91
N GLN A 315 -12.66 -2.36 15.71
CA GLN A 315 -11.72 -1.79 16.66
C GLN A 315 -11.91 -0.26 16.78
N GLU A 316 -12.03 0.45 15.66
CA GLU A 316 -12.30 1.89 15.68
C GLU A 316 -13.61 2.19 16.41
N LYS A 317 -14.68 1.44 16.13
CA LYS A 317 -15.97 1.60 16.82
C LYS A 317 -15.83 1.39 18.33
N ARG A 318 -15.05 0.40 18.78
CA ARG A 318 -14.79 0.14 20.20
C ARG A 318 -14.11 1.33 20.88
N GLU A 319 -13.06 1.86 20.27
CA GLU A 319 -12.33 2.98 20.86
C GLU A 319 -13.16 4.27 20.86
N ARG A 320 -13.89 4.56 19.76
CA ARG A 320 -14.83 5.68 19.73
C ARG A 320 -15.92 5.56 20.78
N GLN A 321 -16.43 4.35 21.02
CA GLN A 321 -17.45 4.12 22.04
C GLN A 321 -16.94 4.48 23.44
N LYS A 322 -15.72 4.03 23.79
CA LYS A 322 -15.09 4.30 25.09
C LYS A 322 -14.88 5.80 25.34
N TYR A 323 -14.34 6.52 24.36
CA TYR A 323 -13.88 7.90 24.60
C TYR A 323 -14.83 8.99 24.09
N GLU A 324 -15.70 8.70 23.11
CA GLU A 324 -16.60 9.68 22.47
C GLU A 324 -18.09 9.49 22.82
N VAL A 325 -18.53 8.26 23.14
CA VAL A 325 -19.97 7.95 23.31
C VAL A 325 -20.35 7.78 24.78
N ASN A 326 -19.74 6.81 25.47
CA ASN A 326 -20.03 6.51 26.87
C ASN A 326 -18.86 5.78 27.53
N GLY A 327 -18.10 6.51 28.34
CA GLY A 327 -16.91 5.99 29.03
C GLY A 327 -17.23 5.07 30.21
N ASN A 328 -18.50 4.75 30.46
CA ASN A 328 -18.95 3.80 31.48
C ASN A 328 -19.63 2.55 30.89
N HIS A 329 -19.78 2.48 29.56
CA HIS A 329 -20.40 1.35 28.90
C HIS A 329 -19.38 0.25 28.60
N PRO A 330 -19.65 -1.04 28.88
CA PRO A 330 -18.74 -2.14 28.58
C PRO A 330 -18.30 -2.15 27.11
N GLU A 331 -17.01 -2.47 26.87
CA GLU A 331 -16.40 -2.47 25.54
C GLU A 331 -16.90 -3.56 24.58
N ASP A 332 -17.46 -4.65 25.12
CA ASP A 332 -17.89 -5.81 24.31
C ASP A 332 -19.28 -5.65 23.70
N ASP A 333 -20.12 -4.73 24.23
CA ASP A 333 -21.45 -4.45 23.66
C ASP A 333 -21.41 -3.18 22.79
N LEU A 334 -21.21 -3.42 21.49
CA LEU A 334 -21.20 -2.40 20.44
C LEU A 334 -22.59 -2.09 19.86
N THR A 335 -23.63 -2.78 20.30
CA THR A 335 -24.97 -2.75 19.68
C THR A 335 -25.95 -1.88 20.46
N ASN A 336 -25.84 -1.85 21.79
CA ASN A 336 -26.79 -1.13 22.66
C ASN A 336 -26.15 0.07 23.39
N CYS A 337 -25.07 0.63 22.86
CA CYS A 337 -24.39 1.73 23.54
C CYS A 337 -25.27 2.99 23.60
N VAL A 338 -25.79 3.29 24.79
CA VAL A 338 -26.51 4.52 25.07
C VAL A 338 -25.50 5.65 25.33
N ARG A 339 -25.73 6.82 24.74
CA ARG A 339 -24.88 8.01 24.94
C ARG A 339 -24.86 8.41 26.42
N GLY A 340 -23.66 8.65 26.95
CA GLY A 340 -23.45 9.00 28.35
C GLY A 340 -22.26 9.92 28.56
N ASN A 341 -21.80 10.05 29.81
CA ASN A 341 -20.56 10.77 30.11
C ASN A 341 -19.38 10.06 29.44
N ASN A 342 -18.47 10.83 28.85
CA ASN A 342 -17.27 10.32 28.20
C ASN A 342 -16.10 11.29 28.37
N LEU A 343 -14.90 10.81 28.08
CA LEU A 343 -13.66 11.53 28.33
C LEU A 343 -13.59 12.85 27.54
N ILE A 344 -13.98 12.84 26.27
CA ILE A 344 -13.93 14.06 25.43
C ILE A 344 -14.86 15.14 25.95
N MET A 345 -16.07 14.77 26.38
CA MET A 345 -17.01 15.73 26.99
C MET A 345 -16.49 16.27 28.32
N ALA A 346 -15.81 15.44 29.11
CA ALA A 346 -15.24 15.85 30.38
C ALA A 346 -14.02 16.78 30.22
N LEU A 347 -13.23 16.63 29.16
CA LEU A 347 -12.09 17.48 28.83
C LEU A 347 -12.47 18.85 28.20
N LYS A 348 -13.71 18.98 27.72
CA LYS A 348 -14.22 20.24 27.13
C LYS A 348 -14.82 21.20 28.15
N LYS A 349 -15.09 20.73 29.37
CA LYS A 349 -15.57 21.54 30.49
C LYS A 349 -14.37 22.13 31.23
#